data_AF-A0A968FQ51-F1
#
_entry.id   AF-A0A968FQ51-F1
#
_cell.length_a   1.000
_cell.length_b   1.000
_cell.length_c   1.000
_cell.angle_alpha   90.00
_cell.angle_beta   90.00
_cell.angle_gamma   90.00
#
_symmetry.space_group_name_H-M   'P 1'
#
loop_
_entity.id
_entity.type
_entity.pdbx_description
1 polymer ?
#
loop_
_entity_poly.entity_id
_entity_poly.type
_entity_poly.pdbx_seq_one_letter_code
_entity_poly.pdbx_strand_id
1 'polypeptide(L)'
;MAQRSKILPLAVGLGFVLALPMLFVDWRGGDEYPRLEKGVRVVRYMSAARQLKRSSFLAVYPEGKPSEFVSWMFSDLGAAEWPPSEMEMEELRGEGARAIGLPVIPREVGIFSRLRKDHSRQIIVQADDARGLILVQGYLSPRDPPVFTRKWPFKLPQSGANF
;
A
#
# COMPACT_ATOMS: atom_id res chain seq x y z
N MET A 1 -19.90 31.17 -58.50
CA MET A 1 -20.77 30.18 -57.82
C MET A 1 -19.92 29.35 -56.88
N ALA A 2 -20.52 28.92 -55.76
CA ALA A 2 -19.96 28.28 -54.56
C ALA A 2 -18.96 27.13 -54.86
N GLN A 3 -18.06 26.70 -53.96
CA GLN A 3 -18.38 26.25 -52.60
C GLN A 3 -17.08 26.03 -51.79
N ARG A 4 -17.06 26.54 -50.55
CA ARG A 4 -16.07 26.23 -49.51
C ARG A 4 -16.12 24.73 -49.18
N SER A 5 -14.97 24.05 -49.16
CA SER A 5 -14.78 22.83 -48.39
C SER A 5 -13.65 23.06 -47.38
N LYS A 6 -14.05 23.34 -46.13
CA LYS A 6 -13.14 23.31 -44.97
C LYS A 6 -12.91 21.84 -44.63
N ILE A 7 -11.71 21.34 -44.86
CA ILE A 7 -11.32 20.00 -44.38
C ILE A 7 -11.04 20.12 -42.87
N LEU A 8 -11.80 19.32 -42.15
CA LEU A 8 -11.99 19.22 -40.71
C LEU A 8 -10.69 18.74 -40.01
N PRO A 9 -10.17 19.41 -38.96
CA PRO A 9 -9.11 18.84 -38.12
C PRO A 9 -9.75 17.88 -37.11
N LEU A 10 -10.19 16.71 -37.55
CA LEU A 10 -10.90 15.73 -36.71
C LEU A 10 -10.05 14.50 -36.34
N ALA A 11 -8.73 14.64 -36.28
CA ALA A 11 -7.83 13.52 -35.98
C ALA A 11 -7.10 13.60 -34.62
N VAL A 12 -7.25 14.70 -33.87
CA VAL A 12 -6.50 14.88 -32.60
C VAL A 12 -7.36 14.62 -31.35
N GLY A 13 -8.69 14.61 -31.47
CA GLY A 13 -9.59 14.41 -30.32
C GLY A 13 -9.82 12.94 -29.91
N LEU A 14 -9.69 11.99 -30.84
CA LEU A 14 -10.16 10.61 -30.61
C LEU A 14 -9.14 9.73 -29.85
N GLY A 15 -7.84 10.06 -29.90
CA GLY A 15 -6.81 9.36 -29.14
C GLY A 15 -6.81 9.67 -27.64
N PHE A 16 -7.34 10.84 -27.25
CA PHE A 16 -7.36 11.27 -25.84
C PHE A 16 -8.55 10.68 -25.07
N VAL A 17 -9.65 10.35 -25.76
CA VAL A 17 -10.87 9.81 -25.13
C VAL A 17 -10.70 8.34 -24.73
N LEU A 18 -9.83 7.57 -25.40
CA LEU A 18 -9.58 6.16 -25.06
C LEU A 18 -8.59 5.94 -23.90
N ALA A 19 -7.81 6.96 -23.52
CA ALA A 19 -6.93 6.90 -22.35
C ALA A 19 -7.61 7.38 -21.06
N LEU A 20 -8.73 8.10 -21.17
CA LEU A 20 -9.46 8.65 -20.02
C LEU A 20 -10.01 7.63 -19.01
N PRO A 21 -10.43 6.39 -19.37
CA PRO A 21 -10.95 5.47 -18.36
C PRO A 21 -9.86 4.88 -17.45
N MET A 22 -8.56 5.01 -17.78
CA MET A 22 -7.48 4.59 -16.88
C MET A 22 -7.13 5.60 -15.78
N LEU A 23 -7.62 6.84 -15.87
CA LEU A 23 -7.32 7.90 -14.91
C LEU A 23 -8.36 8.03 -13.78
N PHE A 24 -9.42 7.23 -13.80
CA PHE A 24 -10.54 7.30 -12.83
C PHE A 24 -10.78 6.01 -12.03
N VAL A 25 -9.76 5.18 -11.82
CA VAL A 25 -9.81 4.14 -10.78
C VAL A 25 -9.25 4.72 -9.48
N ASP A 26 -9.96 5.68 -8.92
CA ASP A 26 -9.85 5.96 -7.49
C ASP A 26 -11.24 6.30 -6.96
N TRP A 27 -11.56 5.76 -5.78
CA TRP A 27 -12.73 6.08 -4.95
C TRP A 27 -13.97 5.16 -4.94
N ARG A 28 -13.82 3.83 -4.74
CA ARG A 28 -14.78 2.95 -4.00
C ARG A 28 -14.39 1.46 -4.06
N GLY A 29 -13.22 1.09 -3.57
CA GLY A 29 -12.76 -0.31 -3.61
C GLY A 29 -12.58 -0.99 -2.25
N GLY A 30 -13.14 -0.43 -1.17
CA GLY A 30 -12.84 -0.88 0.19
C GLY A 30 -13.46 -2.22 0.62
N ASP A 31 -14.51 -2.67 -0.09
CA ASP A 31 -15.31 -3.82 0.33
C ASP A 31 -15.16 -5.05 -0.57
N GLU A 32 -14.57 -4.91 -1.75
CA GLU A 32 -14.52 -6.01 -2.73
C GLU A 32 -13.57 -7.15 -2.30
N TYR A 33 -12.49 -6.80 -1.58
CA TYR A 33 -11.45 -7.75 -1.15
C TYR A 33 -11.09 -7.58 0.34
N PRO A 34 -12.00 -7.93 1.27
CA PRO A 34 -11.86 -7.59 2.69
C PRO A 34 -10.61 -8.16 3.36
N ARG A 35 -10.13 -9.34 2.91
CA ARG A 35 -8.88 -9.95 3.40
C ARG A 35 -7.64 -9.18 2.93
N LEU A 36 -7.58 -8.77 1.66
CA LEU A 36 -6.48 -7.96 1.13
C LEU A 36 -6.45 -6.58 1.81
N GLU A 37 -7.62 -5.98 2.06
CA GLU A 37 -7.74 -4.69 2.76
C GLU A 37 -7.28 -4.77 4.24
N LYS A 38 -7.36 -5.94 4.91
CA LYS A 38 -6.67 -6.15 6.20
C LYS A 38 -5.15 -6.03 6.05
N GLY A 39 -4.57 -6.64 5.01
CA GLY A 39 -3.14 -6.52 4.72
C GLY A 39 -2.73 -5.06 4.42
N VAL A 40 -3.52 -4.33 3.64
CA VAL A 40 -3.30 -2.89 3.40
C VAL A 40 -3.27 -2.09 4.70
N ARG A 41 -4.19 -2.39 5.64
CA ARG A 41 -4.22 -1.75 6.96
C ARG A 41 -2.94 -1.99 7.78
N VAL A 42 -2.33 -3.17 7.67
CA VAL A 42 -1.03 -3.46 8.31
C VAL A 42 0.05 -2.55 7.73
N VAL A 43 0.19 -2.48 6.40
CA VAL A 43 1.18 -1.60 5.75
C VAL A 43 0.94 -0.13 6.12
N ARG A 44 -0.33 0.29 6.16
CA ARG A 44 -0.71 1.66 6.53
C ARG A 44 -0.39 1.97 7.98
N TYR A 45 -0.58 1.02 8.89
CA TYR A 45 -0.22 1.14 10.29
C TYR A 45 1.30 1.23 10.46
N MET A 46 2.06 0.33 9.83
CA MET A 46 3.53 0.31 9.89
C MET A 46 4.15 1.60 9.33
N SER A 47 3.59 2.13 8.23
CA SER A 47 4.05 3.37 7.58
C SER A 47 3.51 4.66 8.23
N ALA A 48 2.68 4.56 9.27
CA ALA A 48 2.11 5.74 9.91
C ALA A 48 3.17 6.46 10.74
N ALA A 49 3.24 7.80 10.66
CA ALA A 49 4.18 8.62 11.42
C ALA A 49 4.20 8.29 12.93
N ARG A 50 3.03 8.06 13.54
CA ARG A 50 2.97 7.67 14.96
C ARG A 50 3.71 6.34 15.23
N GLN A 51 3.57 5.37 14.33
CA GLN A 51 4.22 4.08 14.47
C GLN A 51 5.73 4.20 14.18
N LEU A 52 6.11 4.89 13.12
CA LEU A 52 7.51 5.13 12.77
C LEU A 52 8.29 5.82 13.91
N LYS A 53 7.66 6.75 14.64
CA LYS A 53 8.27 7.40 15.81
C LYS A 53 8.56 6.45 16.97
N ARG A 54 7.77 5.37 17.10
CA ARG A 54 7.91 4.37 18.19
C ARG A 54 8.70 3.15 17.77
N SER A 55 9.01 3.05 16.48
CA SER A 55 9.76 1.96 15.87
C SER A 55 11.26 2.20 15.87
N SER A 56 12.02 1.16 15.56
CA SER A 56 13.44 1.24 15.24
C SER A 56 13.75 1.98 13.93
N PHE A 57 12.74 2.23 13.07
CA PHE A 57 12.96 2.79 11.72
C PHE A 57 13.81 4.05 11.72
N LEU A 58 13.45 5.06 12.52
CA LEU A 58 14.16 6.34 12.55
C LEU A 58 15.55 6.27 13.20
N ALA A 59 15.81 5.25 14.01
CA ALA A 59 17.15 5.02 14.56
C ALA A 59 18.11 4.50 13.47
N VAL A 60 17.59 3.73 12.51
CA VAL A 60 18.35 3.19 11.38
C VAL A 60 18.40 4.17 10.20
N TYR A 61 17.29 4.86 9.93
CA TYR A 61 17.10 5.75 8.79
C TYR A 61 16.55 7.12 9.22
N PRO A 62 17.39 8.04 9.73
CA PRO A 62 16.94 9.33 10.26
C PRO A 62 16.26 10.24 9.22
N GLU A 63 16.74 10.20 7.97
CA GLU A 63 16.18 10.98 6.84
C GLU A 63 15.04 10.26 6.10
N GLY A 64 14.83 8.98 6.43
CA GLY A 64 13.80 8.05 5.96
C GLY A 64 13.16 8.30 4.58
N LYS A 65 13.57 7.50 3.61
CA LYS A 65 12.95 7.40 2.27
C LYS A 65 11.90 6.28 2.20
N PRO A 66 10.96 6.32 1.23
CA PRO A 66 10.03 5.22 0.99
C PRO A 66 10.73 3.86 0.80
N SER A 67 11.83 3.80 0.06
CA SER A 67 12.60 2.55 -0.17
C SER A 67 13.26 2.02 1.09
N GLU A 68 13.77 2.91 1.94
CA GLU A 68 14.33 2.57 3.25
C GLU A 68 13.24 2.01 4.18
N PHE A 69 12.04 2.58 4.16
CA PHE A 69 10.90 2.02 4.89
C PHE A 69 10.56 0.61 4.41
N VAL A 70 10.49 0.37 3.10
CA VAL A 70 10.22 -0.97 2.56
C VAL A 70 11.33 -1.94 2.96
N SER A 71 12.60 -1.54 2.84
CA SER A 71 13.74 -2.36 3.27
C SER A 71 13.67 -2.70 4.75
N TRP A 72 13.40 -1.71 5.60
CA TRP A 72 13.26 -1.88 7.04
C TRP A 72 12.08 -2.78 7.39
N MET A 73 10.90 -2.56 6.81
CA MET A 73 9.67 -3.29 7.11
C MET A 73 9.84 -4.80 6.95
N PHE A 74 10.66 -5.24 5.99
CA PHE A 74 10.96 -6.65 5.73
C PHE A 74 12.34 -7.10 6.25
N SER A 75 13.01 -6.28 7.06
CA SER A 75 14.20 -6.67 7.82
C SER A 75 13.82 -7.35 9.13
N ASP A 76 14.77 -7.99 9.81
CA ASP A 76 14.53 -8.61 11.12
C ASP A 76 14.00 -7.61 12.16
N LEU A 77 14.53 -6.38 12.15
CA LEU A 77 14.09 -5.30 13.04
C LEU A 77 12.65 -4.88 12.75
N GLY A 78 12.30 -4.67 11.47
CA GLY A 78 10.94 -4.29 11.10
C GLY A 78 9.94 -5.41 11.33
N ALA A 79 10.31 -6.66 11.00
CA ALA A 79 9.46 -7.83 11.19
C ALA A 79 9.14 -8.08 12.67
N ALA A 80 10.09 -7.84 13.58
CA ALA A 80 9.85 -7.92 15.03
C ALA A 80 8.82 -6.90 15.55
N GLU A 81 8.56 -5.84 14.79
CA GLU A 81 7.61 -4.79 15.14
C GLU A 81 6.28 -4.89 14.38
N TRP A 82 6.10 -5.96 13.60
CA TRP A 82 4.85 -6.19 12.91
C TRP A 82 3.71 -6.39 13.92
N PRO A 83 2.50 -5.94 13.58
CA PRO A 83 1.34 -6.29 14.39
C PRO A 83 1.14 -7.81 14.40
N PRO A 84 0.46 -8.33 15.44
CA PRO A 84 0.24 -9.76 15.56
C PRO A 84 -0.59 -10.32 14.40
N SER A 85 -0.35 -11.58 14.09
CA SER A 85 -1.17 -12.37 13.17
C SER A 85 -2.52 -12.73 13.77
N GLU A 86 -3.47 -13.13 12.92
CA GLU A 86 -4.76 -13.66 13.35
C GLU A 86 -4.62 -14.95 14.18
N MET A 87 -3.48 -15.66 14.11
CA MET A 87 -3.19 -16.79 15.02
C MET A 87 -2.77 -16.29 16.40
N GLU A 88 -1.75 -15.45 16.46
CA GLU A 88 -1.25 -14.87 17.71
C GLU A 88 -2.32 -14.08 18.46
N MET A 89 -3.17 -13.35 17.73
CA MET A 89 -4.28 -12.60 18.33
C MET A 89 -5.33 -13.50 19.00
N GLU A 90 -5.56 -14.69 18.46
CA GLU A 90 -6.51 -15.64 19.04
C GLU A 90 -5.96 -16.22 20.34
N GLU A 91 -4.68 -16.57 20.36
CA GLU A 91 -3.94 -17.01 21.55
C GLU A 91 -3.93 -15.93 22.64
N LEU A 92 -3.53 -14.70 22.30
CA LEU A 92 -3.51 -13.56 23.20
C LEU A 92 -4.90 -13.27 23.81
N ARG A 93 -5.98 -13.45 23.04
CA ARG A 93 -7.34 -13.30 23.57
C ARG A 93 -7.72 -14.41 24.54
N GLY A 94 -7.28 -15.64 24.29
CA GLY A 94 -7.41 -16.77 25.23
C GLY A 94 -6.72 -16.47 26.57
N GLU A 95 -5.62 -15.71 26.53
CA GLU A 95 -4.86 -15.25 27.70
C GLU A 95 -5.41 -13.96 28.33
N GLY A 96 -6.52 -13.42 27.82
CA GLY A 96 -7.18 -12.22 28.35
C GLY A 96 -6.58 -10.90 27.88
N ALA A 97 -5.60 -10.90 26.97
CA ALA A 97 -5.03 -9.69 26.40
C ALA A 97 -5.98 -9.01 25.39
N ARG A 98 -5.99 -7.67 25.36
CA ARG A 98 -6.79 -6.86 24.44
C ARG A 98 -5.90 -5.95 23.59
N ALA A 99 -5.76 -6.27 22.31
CA ALA A 99 -5.06 -5.44 21.33
C ALA A 99 -5.99 -4.39 20.71
N ILE A 100 -6.39 -3.38 21.48
CA ILE A 100 -7.30 -2.34 20.98
C ILE A 100 -6.57 -1.45 19.97
N GLY A 101 -7.11 -1.37 18.75
CA GLY A 101 -6.64 -0.45 17.71
C GLY A 101 -5.44 -0.93 16.89
N LEU A 102 -4.90 -2.12 17.16
CA LEU A 102 -3.90 -2.75 16.30
C LEU A 102 -4.59 -3.45 15.11
N PRO A 103 -4.12 -3.25 13.87
CA PRO A 103 -4.52 -4.13 12.79
C PRO A 103 -3.99 -5.55 13.06
N VAL A 104 -4.55 -6.53 12.36
CA VAL A 104 -4.16 -7.93 12.53
C VAL A 104 -3.77 -8.48 11.17
N ILE A 105 -2.65 -9.21 11.10
CA ILE A 105 -2.20 -9.82 9.85
C ILE A 105 -3.14 -10.99 9.50
N PRO A 106 -3.84 -10.94 8.36
CA PRO A 106 -4.73 -12.03 7.93
C PRO A 106 -3.94 -13.31 7.59
N ARG A 107 -4.38 -14.48 8.09
CA ARG A 107 -3.68 -15.77 7.86
C ARG A 107 -3.46 -16.12 6.39
N GLU A 108 -4.42 -15.75 5.56
CA GLU A 108 -4.49 -16.17 4.15
C GLU A 108 -3.82 -15.20 3.18
N VAL A 109 -3.26 -14.07 3.66
CA VAL A 109 -2.65 -13.05 2.80
C VAL A 109 -1.22 -12.80 3.23
N GLY A 110 -0.28 -13.12 2.35
CA GLY A 110 1.11 -12.75 2.54
C GLY A 110 1.36 -11.28 2.24
N ILE A 111 2.23 -10.62 3.01
CA ILE A 111 2.67 -9.25 2.76
C ILE A 111 4.15 -9.31 2.41
N PHE A 112 4.55 -8.81 1.24
CA PHE A 112 5.91 -8.95 0.70
C PHE A 112 6.38 -7.69 -0.02
N SER A 113 7.70 -7.54 -0.19
CA SER A 113 8.29 -6.49 -1.06
C SER A 113 8.34 -6.86 -2.54
N ARG A 114 8.14 -8.14 -2.86
CA ARG A 114 8.16 -8.69 -4.23
C ARG A 114 7.14 -9.79 -4.38
N LEU A 115 6.57 -9.90 -5.58
CA LEU A 115 5.59 -10.93 -5.90
C LEU A 115 6.20 -12.34 -5.78
N ARG A 116 5.53 -13.23 -5.05
CA ARG A 116 5.97 -14.61 -4.87
C ARG A 116 5.09 -15.58 -5.65
N LYS A 117 5.68 -16.57 -6.32
CA LYS A 117 4.91 -17.54 -7.12
C LYS A 117 4.18 -18.60 -6.30
N ASP A 118 4.62 -18.81 -5.06
CA ASP A 118 4.15 -19.85 -4.13
C ASP A 118 3.03 -19.37 -3.19
N HIS A 119 2.55 -18.13 -3.35
CA HIS A 119 1.46 -17.57 -2.55
C HIS A 119 0.32 -17.14 -3.48
N SER A 120 -0.92 -17.42 -3.12
CA SER A 120 -2.08 -16.99 -3.93
C SER A 120 -2.40 -15.53 -3.67
N ARG A 121 -2.89 -15.22 -2.46
CA ARG A 121 -3.31 -13.87 -2.07
C ARG A 121 -2.16 -13.12 -1.43
N GLN A 122 -1.83 -11.96 -1.98
CA GLN A 122 -0.65 -11.21 -1.57
C GLN A 122 -0.90 -9.70 -1.60
N ILE A 123 -0.26 -9.01 -0.66
CA ILE A 123 -0.02 -7.58 -0.71
C ILE A 123 1.45 -7.35 -1.05
N ILE A 124 1.71 -6.66 -2.15
CA ILE A 124 3.06 -6.27 -2.56
C ILE A 124 3.27 -4.81 -2.24
N VAL A 125 4.29 -4.54 -1.42
CA VAL A 125 4.67 -3.20 -0.96
C VAL A 125 5.91 -2.74 -1.72
N GLN A 126 5.81 -1.60 -2.38
CA GLN A 126 6.88 -1.00 -3.16
C GLN A 126 7.06 0.46 -2.78
N ALA A 127 8.23 0.99 -3.12
CA ALA A 127 8.61 2.37 -2.90
C ALA A 127 8.69 3.13 -4.21
N ASP A 128 8.34 4.40 -4.16
CA ASP A 128 8.58 5.37 -5.21
C ASP A 128 9.24 6.60 -4.60
N ASP A 129 10.57 6.56 -4.53
CA ASP A 129 11.36 7.62 -3.91
C ASP A 129 11.26 8.94 -4.69
N ALA A 130 11.11 8.87 -6.02
CA ALA A 130 11.01 10.06 -6.86
C ALA A 130 9.76 10.89 -6.54
N ARG A 131 8.65 10.22 -6.18
CA ARG A 131 7.41 10.89 -5.77
C ARG A 131 7.16 10.88 -4.26
N GLY A 132 8.06 10.28 -3.47
CA GLY A 132 7.88 10.12 -2.03
C GLY A 132 6.67 9.28 -1.63
N LEU A 133 6.35 8.21 -2.38
CA LEU A 133 5.14 7.40 -2.17
C LEU A 133 5.46 5.97 -1.74
N ILE A 134 4.56 5.40 -0.93
CA ILE A 134 4.40 3.95 -0.77
C ILE A 134 3.33 3.49 -1.76
N LEU A 135 3.64 2.42 -2.49
CA LEU A 135 2.78 1.74 -3.45
C LEU A 135 2.42 0.37 -2.87
N VAL A 136 1.12 0.05 -2.89
CA VAL A 136 0.62 -1.22 -2.36
C VAL A 136 -0.31 -1.86 -3.38
N GLN A 137 0.04 -3.05 -3.83
CA GLN A 137 -0.71 -3.80 -4.84
C GLN A 137 -1.32 -5.06 -4.22
N GLY A 138 -2.60 -5.29 -4.49
CA GLY A 138 -3.29 -6.51 -4.06
C GLY A 138 -3.38 -7.52 -5.19
N TYR A 139 -2.99 -8.76 -4.92
CA TYR A 139 -3.07 -9.88 -5.87
C TYR A 139 -3.93 -11.00 -5.27
N LEU A 140 -4.80 -11.60 -6.08
CA LEU A 140 -5.47 -12.87 -5.74
C LEU A 140 -4.68 -14.10 -6.19
N SER A 141 -3.81 -13.90 -7.19
CA SER A 141 -2.92 -14.90 -7.76
C SER A 141 -1.71 -14.17 -8.36
N PRO A 142 -0.51 -14.75 -8.31
CA PRO A 142 0.71 -14.14 -8.82
C PRO A 142 0.84 -14.21 -10.35
N ARG A 143 -0.11 -14.85 -11.04
CA ARG A 143 -0.15 -14.94 -12.51
C ARG A 143 -1.02 -13.86 -13.13
N ASP A 144 -1.85 -13.22 -12.32
CA ASP A 144 -2.83 -12.24 -12.76
C ASP A 144 -2.37 -10.81 -12.42
N PRO A 145 -2.87 -9.79 -13.13
CA PRO A 145 -2.65 -8.41 -12.74
C PRO A 145 -3.18 -8.12 -11.32
N PRO A 146 -2.66 -7.09 -10.64
CA PRO A 146 -3.18 -6.72 -9.32
C PRO A 146 -4.65 -6.31 -9.41
N VAL A 147 -5.48 -6.81 -8.49
CA VAL A 147 -6.90 -6.45 -8.38
C VAL A 147 -7.10 -5.02 -7.89
N PHE A 148 -6.08 -4.44 -7.25
CA PHE A 148 -6.03 -3.00 -6.97
C PHE A 148 -4.58 -2.52 -6.80
N THR A 149 -4.40 -1.21 -6.96
CA THR A 149 -3.20 -0.48 -6.53
C THR A 149 -3.61 0.69 -5.64
N ARG A 150 -3.00 0.79 -4.46
CA ARG A 150 -3.12 1.94 -3.56
C ARG A 150 -1.79 2.65 -3.51
N LYS A 151 -1.84 3.97 -3.33
CA LYS A 151 -0.65 4.81 -3.16
C LYS A 151 -0.92 5.85 -2.10
N TRP A 152 0.07 6.13 -1.26
CA TRP A 152 0.00 7.25 -0.34
C TRP A 152 1.38 7.89 -0.11
N PRO A 153 1.42 9.19 0.21
CA PRO A 153 2.67 9.84 0.58
C PRO A 153 3.29 9.19 1.80
N PHE A 154 4.59 8.91 1.71
CA PHE A 154 5.39 8.54 2.87
C PHE A 154 5.75 9.82 3.64
N LYS A 155 5.40 9.87 4.92
CA LYS A 155 5.64 11.04 5.76
C LYS A 155 6.33 10.62 7.03
N LEU A 156 7.50 11.21 7.26
CA LEU A 156 8.19 11.05 8.53
C LEU A 156 7.43 11.76 9.65
N PRO A 157 7.63 11.32 10.90
CA PRO A 157 7.10 12.02 12.05
C PRO A 157 7.72 13.41 12.13
N GLN A 158 6.90 14.44 12.29
CA GLN A 158 7.43 15.78 12.53
C GLN A 158 8.11 15.81 13.90
N SER A 159 9.35 16.29 13.95
CA SER A 159 10.03 16.58 15.21
C SER A 159 9.46 17.89 15.75
N GLY A 160 8.38 17.82 16.52
CA GLY A 160 7.78 19.03 17.11
C GLY A 160 6.33 18.88 17.58
N ALA A 161 6.15 18.36 18.79
CA ALA A 161 5.12 18.81 19.73
C ALA A 161 5.52 18.25 21.11
N ASN A 162 5.98 19.15 21.96
CA ASN A 162 6.25 18.92 23.37
C ASN A 162 5.01 18.28 24.03
N PHE A 163 5.26 17.28 24.88
CA PHE A 163 4.40 17.03 26.04
C PHE A 163 5.08 17.66 27.24
#